data_AF-A0A843HI14-F1
#
_entry.id   AF-A0A843HI14-F1
#
_cell.length_a   1.000
_cell.length_b   1.000
_cell.length_c   1.000
_cell.angle_alpha   90.00
_cell.angle_beta   90.00
_cell.angle_gamma   90.00
#
_symmetry.space_group_name_H-M   'P 1'
#
loop_
_entity.id
_entity.type
_entity.pdbx_description
1 polymer ?
#
loop_
_entity_poly.entity_id
_entity_poly.type
_entity_poly.pdbx_seq_one_letter_code
_entity_poly.pdbx_strand_id
1 'polypeptide(L)'
;MINYDKKFNAEINSIVRRFNAKVARLEKEGLKYIPDRISVADLKATYFERDSLKRRLSLLENFSKRGAEEIVQTAGGAKTTRWELESLIAEREYLKHRYATRLKKYGDTIPTILGKKQAVSYARMGDARYENLKVLKSSMERNITDLDQYEYNRIKRQTYKQIKRYHRQKYVLWANYFQFLEDVAFKAGIDDETLRRIEDKLLKMDVDDFMRFFDTEKAFSSVIDYYNIQKLRSDGYSDSEIDKVKLMFQAIDELADEYL
;
A
#
# COMPACT_ATOMS: atom_id res chain seq x y z
N MET A 1 -5.39 8.07 7.63
CA MET A 1 -6.55 7.36 7.03
C MET A 1 -7.39 8.33 6.20
N ILE A 2 -8.10 7.89 5.15
CA ILE A 2 -8.98 8.80 4.39
C ILE A 2 -10.20 9.17 5.23
N ASN A 3 -10.37 10.45 5.54
CA ASN A 3 -11.65 10.97 6.00
C ASN A 3 -12.59 11.09 4.80
N TYR A 4 -13.62 10.24 4.77
CA TYR A 4 -14.64 10.21 3.73
C TYR A 4 -15.74 11.22 4.04
N ASP A 5 -15.41 12.50 3.89
CA ASP A 5 -16.38 13.58 4.00
C ASP A 5 -17.48 13.47 2.90
N LYS A 6 -18.63 14.11 3.12
CA LYS A 6 -19.78 14.05 2.19
C LYS A 6 -19.41 14.52 0.79
N LYS A 7 -18.54 15.53 0.68
CA LYS A 7 -18.12 16.12 -0.60
C LYS A 7 -17.22 15.16 -1.39
N PHE A 8 -16.24 14.56 -0.73
CA PHE A 8 -15.30 13.61 -1.31
C PHE A 8 -15.99 12.31 -1.71
N ASN A 9 -16.95 11.82 -0.92
CA ASN A 9 -17.79 10.69 -1.32
C ASN A 9 -18.61 11.01 -2.58
N ALA A 10 -19.21 12.20 -2.66
CA ALA A 10 -19.96 12.63 -3.85
C ALA A 10 -19.05 12.73 -5.09
N GLU A 11 -17.83 13.22 -4.92
CA GLU A 11 -16.80 13.29 -5.98
C GLU A 11 -16.44 11.89 -6.51
N ILE A 12 -16.08 10.96 -5.62
CA ILE A 12 -15.76 9.56 -5.98
C ILE A 12 -16.92 8.94 -6.76
N ASN A 13 -18.15 9.02 -6.21
CA ASN A 13 -19.33 8.43 -6.82
C ASN A 13 -19.61 9.03 -8.20
N SER A 14 -19.46 10.36 -8.35
CA SER A 14 -19.70 11.03 -9.62
C SER A 14 -18.69 10.62 -10.69
N ILE A 15 -17.40 10.54 -10.35
CA ILE A 15 -16.34 10.12 -11.29
C ILE A 15 -16.56 8.66 -11.72
N VAL A 16 -16.78 7.75 -10.77
CA VAL A 16 -17.02 6.33 -11.08
C VAL A 16 -18.29 6.16 -11.93
N ARG A 17 -19.36 6.90 -11.63
CA ARG A 17 -20.60 6.89 -12.41
C ARG A 17 -20.35 7.35 -13.86
N ARG A 18 -19.62 8.45 -14.07
CA ARG A 18 -19.29 8.96 -15.42
C ARG A 18 -18.44 7.94 -16.20
N PHE A 19 -17.42 7.38 -15.55
CA PHE A 19 -16.57 6.35 -16.13
C PHE A 19 -17.39 5.14 -16.58
N ASN A 20 -18.17 4.54 -15.67
CA ASN A 20 -18.98 3.36 -15.96
C ASN A 20 -20.07 3.65 -17.00
N ALA A 21 -20.66 4.85 -17.02
CA ALA A 21 -21.63 5.24 -18.04
C ALA A 21 -21.00 5.30 -19.43
N LYS A 22 -19.77 5.80 -19.55
CA LYS A 22 -19.03 5.81 -20.82
C LYS A 22 -18.67 4.39 -21.26
N VAL A 23 -18.18 3.54 -20.35
CA VAL A 23 -17.94 2.13 -20.63
C VAL A 23 -19.21 1.44 -21.13
N ALA A 24 -20.33 1.61 -20.44
CA ALA A 24 -21.62 1.02 -20.83
C ALA A 24 -22.13 1.52 -22.19
N ARG A 25 -21.83 2.77 -22.57
CA ARG A 25 -22.14 3.29 -23.91
C ARG A 25 -21.31 2.57 -24.98
N LEU A 26 -20.01 2.46 -24.77
CA LEU A 26 -19.09 1.81 -25.72
C LEU A 26 -19.36 0.30 -25.83
N GLU A 27 -19.78 -0.36 -24.73
CA GLU A 27 -20.26 -1.75 -24.74
C GLU A 27 -21.47 -1.90 -25.67
N LYS A 28 -22.45 -0.98 -25.60
CA LYS A 28 -23.64 -0.99 -26.47
C LYS A 28 -23.30 -0.72 -27.94
N GLU A 29 -22.29 0.10 -28.19
CA GLU A 29 -21.76 0.37 -29.54
C GLU A 29 -20.94 -0.82 -30.09
N GLY A 30 -20.71 -1.87 -29.30
CA GLY A 30 -20.04 -3.10 -29.74
C GLY A 30 -18.52 -3.01 -29.80
N LEU A 31 -17.91 -2.01 -29.14
CA LEU A 31 -16.44 -1.91 -29.11
C LEU A 31 -15.83 -3.04 -28.27
N LYS A 32 -14.87 -3.76 -28.85
CA LYS A 32 -14.27 -4.98 -28.26
C LYS A 32 -13.14 -4.71 -27.26
N TYR A 33 -12.41 -3.61 -27.40
CA TYR A 33 -11.21 -3.32 -26.62
C TYR A 33 -11.44 -2.13 -25.70
N ILE A 34 -12.30 -2.31 -24.70
CA ILE A 34 -12.71 -1.28 -23.75
C ILE A 34 -12.32 -1.66 -22.32
N PRO A 35 -12.15 -0.67 -21.42
CA PRO A 35 -11.81 -0.95 -20.05
C PRO A 35 -12.99 -1.53 -19.25
N ASP A 36 -12.66 -2.34 -18.24
CA ASP A 36 -13.63 -2.92 -17.32
C ASP A 36 -14.27 -1.85 -16.42
N ARG A 37 -15.53 -2.07 -16.04
CA ARG A 37 -16.22 -1.24 -15.05
C ARG A 37 -15.53 -1.30 -13.69
N ILE A 38 -15.65 -0.22 -12.93
CA ILE A 38 -15.00 -0.08 -11.62
C ILE A 38 -16.06 0.15 -10.55
N SER A 39 -15.90 -0.49 -9.39
CA SER A 39 -16.77 -0.26 -8.24
C SER A 39 -16.14 0.73 -7.24
N VAL A 40 -16.99 1.53 -6.60
CA VAL A 40 -16.56 2.42 -5.51
C VAL A 40 -15.99 1.60 -4.34
N ALA A 41 -16.60 0.44 -4.05
CA ALA A 41 -16.15 -0.46 -3.01
C ALA A 41 -14.71 -0.95 -3.27
N ASP A 42 -14.40 -1.36 -4.51
CA ASP A 42 -13.05 -1.80 -4.88
C ASP A 42 -12.01 -0.69 -4.75
N LEU A 43 -12.37 0.55 -5.11
CA LEU A 43 -11.48 1.70 -4.95
C LEU A 43 -11.18 1.97 -3.47
N LYS A 44 -12.22 1.99 -2.62
CA LYS A 44 -12.06 2.23 -1.17
C LYS A 44 -11.30 1.10 -0.48
N ALA A 45 -11.49 -0.15 -0.91
CA ALA A 45 -10.77 -1.31 -0.39
C ALA A 45 -9.32 -1.41 -0.90
N THR A 46 -8.99 -0.67 -1.96
CA THR A 46 -7.65 -0.66 -2.54
C THR A 46 -6.84 0.52 -2.05
N TYR A 47 -7.38 1.74 -2.07
CA TYR A 47 -6.63 2.96 -1.79
C TYR A 47 -7.03 3.55 -0.44
N PHE A 48 -6.08 3.55 0.50
CA PHE A 48 -6.28 4.03 1.89
C PHE A 48 -5.65 5.39 2.17
N GLU A 49 -4.94 5.94 1.18
CA GLU A 49 -4.30 7.25 1.22
C GLU A 49 -5.01 8.19 0.23
N ARG A 50 -5.34 9.40 0.69
CA ARG A 50 -6.17 10.35 -0.08
C ARG A 50 -5.51 10.70 -1.41
N ASP A 51 -4.20 10.91 -1.42
CA ASP A 51 -3.47 11.29 -2.63
C ASP A 51 -3.38 10.15 -3.63
N SER A 52 -3.17 8.93 -3.14
CA SER A 52 -3.20 7.73 -3.98
C SER A 52 -4.58 7.51 -4.61
N LEU A 53 -5.67 7.70 -3.84
CA LEU A 53 -7.03 7.61 -4.35
C LEU A 53 -7.33 8.74 -5.36
N LYS A 54 -6.95 9.99 -5.05
CA LYS A 54 -7.12 11.15 -5.96
C LYS A 54 -6.37 10.94 -7.28
N ARG A 55 -5.14 10.44 -7.25
CA ARG A 55 -4.38 10.08 -8.45
C ARG A 55 -5.17 9.08 -9.29
N ARG A 56 -5.71 8.02 -8.65
CA ARG A 56 -6.53 7.03 -9.36
C ARG A 56 -7.80 7.65 -9.94
N LEU A 57 -8.51 8.49 -9.19
CA LEU A 57 -9.71 9.19 -9.66
C LEU A 57 -9.42 10.10 -10.85
N SER A 58 -8.28 10.81 -10.84
CA SER A 58 -7.82 11.64 -11.96
C SER A 58 -7.59 10.81 -13.23
N LEU A 59 -6.99 9.62 -13.10
CA LEU A 59 -6.88 8.69 -14.23
C LEU A 59 -8.27 8.29 -14.75
N LEU A 60 -9.23 7.95 -13.88
CA LEU A 60 -10.59 7.60 -14.32
C LEU A 60 -11.31 8.78 -14.99
N GLU A 61 -11.12 9.99 -14.47
CA GLU A 61 -11.69 11.19 -15.04
C GLU A 61 -11.15 11.49 -16.44
N ASN A 62 -9.87 11.22 -16.70
CA ASN A 62 -9.28 11.35 -18.03
C ASN A 62 -9.98 10.48 -19.08
N PHE A 63 -10.57 9.34 -18.70
CA PHE A 63 -11.36 8.53 -19.64
C PHE A 63 -12.61 9.27 -20.13
N SER A 64 -13.14 10.22 -19.35
CA SER A 64 -14.31 11.00 -19.74
C SER A 64 -14.00 12.02 -20.84
N LYS A 65 -12.72 12.35 -21.07
CA LYS A 65 -12.29 13.28 -22.12
C LYS A 65 -12.55 12.69 -23.51
N ARG A 66 -12.76 13.57 -24.50
CA ARG A 66 -12.96 13.18 -25.90
C ARG A 66 -11.68 12.59 -26.47
N GLY A 67 -11.78 11.49 -27.21
CA GLY A 67 -10.64 10.81 -27.83
C GLY A 67 -9.89 9.85 -26.90
N ALA A 68 -10.33 9.72 -25.65
CA ALA A 68 -9.80 8.74 -24.71
C ALA A 68 -10.25 7.30 -25.06
N GLU A 69 -11.39 7.18 -25.73
CA GLU A 69 -12.02 5.95 -26.21
C GLU A 69 -11.43 5.41 -27.52
N GLU A 70 -10.58 6.18 -28.20
CA GLU A 70 -10.01 5.77 -29.48
C GLU A 70 -9.17 4.50 -29.34
N ILE A 71 -9.41 3.53 -30.22
CA ILE A 71 -8.63 2.30 -30.26
C ILE A 71 -7.30 2.59 -30.93
N VAL A 72 -6.22 2.38 -30.18
CA VAL A 72 -4.85 2.48 -30.66
C VAL A 72 -4.28 1.07 -30.82
N GLN A 73 -3.43 0.91 -31.82
CA GLN A 73 -2.62 -0.29 -32.00
C GLN A 73 -1.18 0.04 -31.63
N THR A 74 -0.62 -0.74 -30.72
CA THR A 74 0.79 -0.60 -30.32
C THR A 74 1.72 -1.16 -31.42
N ALA A 75 3.02 -0.86 -31.33
CA ALA A 75 4.01 -1.38 -32.28
C ALA A 75 4.04 -2.91 -32.33
N GLY A 76 3.82 -3.57 -31.18
CA GLY A 76 3.70 -5.03 -31.07
C GLY A 76 2.34 -5.61 -31.51
N GLY A 77 1.40 -4.77 -31.93
CA GLY A 77 0.09 -5.19 -32.45
C GLY A 77 -1.02 -5.36 -31.40
N ALA A 78 -0.79 -5.01 -30.14
CA ALA A 78 -1.85 -4.98 -29.13
C ALA A 78 -2.84 -3.83 -29.42
N LYS A 79 -4.14 -4.14 -29.35
CA LYS A 79 -5.23 -3.17 -29.49
C LYS A 79 -5.81 -2.86 -28.11
N THR A 80 -5.98 -1.58 -27.82
CA THR A 80 -6.49 -1.07 -26.54
C THR A 80 -6.99 0.36 -26.73
N THR A 81 -7.73 0.90 -25.77
CA THR A 81 -8.05 2.34 -25.81
C THR A 81 -6.79 3.17 -25.55
N ARG A 82 -6.72 4.38 -26.13
CA ARG A 82 -5.66 5.36 -25.83
C ARG A 82 -5.51 5.56 -24.32
N TRP A 83 -6.64 5.71 -23.64
CA TRP A 83 -6.68 5.88 -22.19
C TRP A 83 -6.07 4.70 -21.42
N GLU A 84 -6.35 3.46 -21.80
CA GLU A 84 -5.80 2.28 -21.12
C GLU A 84 -4.29 2.21 -21.28
N LEU A 85 -3.78 2.51 -22.47
CA LEU A 85 -2.34 2.55 -22.73
C LEU A 85 -1.67 3.61 -21.85
N GLU A 86 -2.15 4.84 -21.90
CA GLU A 86 -1.62 5.96 -21.10
C GLU A 86 -1.72 5.68 -19.59
N SER A 87 -2.85 5.17 -19.13
CA SER A 87 -3.06 4.81 -17.72
C SER A 87 -2.12 3.71 -17.28
N LEU A 88 -1.89 2.70 -18.12
CA LEU A 88 -0.98 1.60 -17.81
C LEU A 88 0.47 2.09 -17.73
N ILE A 89 0.90 2.98 -18.63
CA ILE A 89 2.23 3.62 -18.57
C ILE A 89 2.36 4.42 -17.26
N ALA A 90 1.41 5.31 -16.97
CA ALA A 90 1.45 6.15 -15.77
C ALA A 90 1.48 5.34 -14.47
N GLU A 91 0.73 4.24 -14.41
CA GLU A 91 0.71 3.35 -13.25
C GLU A 91 2.02 2.55 -13.09
N ARG A 92 2.62 2.09 -14.19
CA ARG A 92 3.93 1.42 -14.17
C ARG A 92 5.04 2.36 -13.74
N GLU A 93 5.05 3.59 -14.25
CA GLU A 93 6.00 4.62 -13.85
C GLU A 93 5.88 4.94 -12.36
N TYR A 94 4.66 5.09 -11.85
CA TYR A 94 4.43 5.28 -10.42
C TYR A 94 5.02 4.14 -9.58
N LEU A 95 4.74 2.88 -9.94
CA LEU A 95 5.31 1.72 -9.22
C LEU A 95 6.84 1.69 -9.34
N LYS A 96 7.40 1.96 -10.52
CA LYS A 96 8.84 2.01 -10.76
C LYS A 96 9.51 3.03 -9.84
N HIS A 97 8.97 4.24 -9.75
CA HIS A 97 9.49 5.28 -8.86
C HIS A 97 9.42 4.84 -7.40
N ARG A 98 8.30 4.26 -6.95
CA ARG A 98 8.16 3.76 -5.57
C ARG A 98 9.18 2.65 -5.27
N TYR A 99 9.35 1.69 -6.17
CA TYR A 99 10.35 0.64 -6.00
C TYR A 99 11.79 1.20 -6.00
N ALA A 100 12.08 2.20 -6.83
CA ALA A 100 13.39 2.85 -6.84
C ALA A 100 13.70 3.58 -5.52
N THR A 101 12.73 4.33 -4.97
CA THR A 101 12.87 4.98 -3.65
C THR A 101 13.13 3.94 -2.56
N ARG A 102 12.40 2.83 -2.57
CA ARG A 102 12.62 1.71 -1.63
C ARG A 102 14.00 1.09 -1.79
N LEU A 103 14.43 0.80 -3.01
CA LEU A 103 15.75 0.23 -3.27
C LEU A 103 16.86 1.12 -2.73
N LYS A 104 16.78 2.44 -2.93
CA LYS A 104 17.74 3.39 -2.35
C LYS A 104 17.77 3.27 -0.82
N LYS A 105 16.60 3.31 -0.19
CA LYS A 105 16.43 3.18 1.27
C LYS A 105 17.07 1.89 1.79
N TYR A 106 16.77 0.74 1.20
CA TYR A 106 17.36 -0.55 1.58
C TYR A 106 18.85 -0.65 1.25
N GLY A 107 19.30 -0.02 0.17
CA GLY A 107 20.70 0.05 -0.23
C GLY A 107 21.59 0.74 0.80
N ASP A 108 21.07 1.79 1.42
CA ASP A 108 21.79 2.62 2.39
C ASP A 108 21.59 2.15 3.85
N THR A 109 20.51 1.40 4.13
CA THR A 109 20.18 0.98 5.50
C THR A 109 21.05 -0.20 5.95
N ILE A 110 21.75 -0.03 7.07
CA ILE A 110 22.46 -1.09 7.78
C ILE A 110 21.51 -1.69 8.83
N PRO A 111 21.11 -2.97 8.70
CA PRO A 111 20.19 -3.59 9.66
C PRO A 111 20.79 -3.76 11.04
N THR A 112 19.91 -3.80 12.04
CA THR A 112 20.19 -4.30 13.37
C THR A 112 19.53 -5.67 13.51
N ILE A 113 20.34 -6.73 13.65
CA ILE A 113 19.84 -8.10 13.81
C ILE A 113 20.14 -8.55 15.22
N LEU A 114 19.11 -8.98 15.96
CA LEU A 114 19.20 -9.38 17.37
C LEU A 114 19.78 -8.31 18.30
N GLY A 115 19.65 -7.02 17.94
CA GLY A 115 20.22 -5.89 18.69
C GLY A 115 21.68 -5.58 18.37
N LYS A 116 22.27 -6.22 17.35
CA LYS A 116 23.60 -5.92 16.85
C LYS A 116 23.51 -5.30 15.46
N LYS A 117 24.02 -4.08 15.32
CA LYS A 117 24.17 -3.41 14.02
C LYS A 117 25.12 -4.22 13.15
N GLN A 118 24.68 -4.55 11.94
CA GLN A 118 25.48 -5.32 11.00
C GLN A 118 26.59 -4.46 10.39
N ALA A 119 27.58 -5.10 9.76
CA ALA A 119 28.69 -4.38 9.13
C ALA A 119 28.34 -3.80 7.74
N VAL A 120 27.26 -4.30 7.12
CA VAL A 120 26.92 -4.04 5.73
C VAL A 120 25.42 -3.83 5.58
N SER A 121 25.00 -3.15 4.50
CA SER A 121 23.58 -2.86 4.23
C SER A 121 22.83 -4.07 3.68
N TYR A 122 21.49 -4.01 3.69
CA TYR A 122 20.62 -5.07 3.14
C TYR A 122 21.02 -5.48 1.71
N ALA A 123 21.41 -4.51 0.89
CA ALA A 123 21.86 -4.75 -0.47
C ALA A 123 23.12 -5.63 -0.56
N ARG A 124 24.10 -5.40 0.32
CA ARG A 124 25.34 -6.16 0.36
C ARG A 124 25.19 -7.53 1.02
N MET A 125 24.19 -7.68 1.87
CA MET A 125 23.84 -8.96 2.51
C MET A 125 23.10 -9.92 1.57
N GLY A 126 22.61 -9.45 0.42
CA GLY A 126 21.76 -10.25 -0.46
C GLY A 126 20.36 -10.47 0.12
N ASP A 127 19.82 -9.45 0.81
CA ASP A 127 18.49 -9.53 1.41
C ASP A 127 17.40 -9.85 0.37
N ALA A 128 16.55 -10.84 0.68
CA ALA A 128 15.54 -11.32 -0.26
C ALA A 128 14.49 -10.25 -0.62
N ARG A 129 14.20 -9.29 0.28
CA ARG A 129 13.26 -8.20 0.02
C ARG A 129 13.89 -7.20 -0.94
N TYR A 130 15.17 -6.87 -0.73
CA TYR A 130 15.94 -6.02 -1.64
C TYR A 130 16.03 -6.62 -3.05
N GLU A 131 16.36 -7.90 -3.17
CA GLU A 131 16.43 -8.57 -4.48
C GLU A 131 15.05 -8.67 -5.16
N ASN A 132 13.99 -8.94 -4.40
CA ASN A 132 12.63 -8.90 -4.94
C ASN A 132 12.25 -7.50 -5.45
N LEU A 133 12.60 -6.44 -4.72
CA LEU A 133 12.37 -5.06 -5.16
C LEU A 133 13.10 -4.73 -6.48
N LYS A 134 14.31 -5.25 -6.68
CA LYS A 134 15.03 -5.10 -7.96
C LYS A 134 14.29 -5.76 -9.11
N VAL A 135 13.86 -7.01 -8.91
CA VAL A 135 13.09 -7.77 -9.93
C VAL A 135 11.79 -7.04 -10.26
N LEU A 136 11.07 -6.55 -9.25
CA LEU A 136 9.84 -5.79 -9.44
C LEU A 136 10.08 -4.48 -10.20
N LYS A 137 11.12 -3.71 -9.85
CA LYS A 137 11.50 -2.49 -10.59
C LYS A 137 11.82 -2.79 -12.05
N SER A 138 12.67 -3.78 -12.30
CA SER A 138 13.04 -4.17 -13.67
C SER A 138 11.82 -4.62 -14.48
N SER A 139 10.87 -5.32 -13.85
CA SER A 139 9.62 -5.70 -14.52
C SER A 139 8.75 -4.51 -14.95
N MET A 140 8.89 -3.34 -14.32
CA MET A 140 8.20 -2.09 -14.69
C MET A 140 8.89 -1.35 -15.84
N GLU A 141 10.18 -1.61 -16.08
CA GLU A 141 10.96 -0.98 -17.15
C GLU A 141 10.69 -1.59 -18.53
N ARG A 142 10.09 -2.78 -18.59
CA ARG A 142 9.71 -3.41 -19.86
C ARG A 142 8.80 -2.49 -20.67
N ASN A 143 9.20 -2.22 -21.92
CA ASN A 143 8.41 -1.45 -22.85
C ASN A 143 7.12 -2.21 -23.21
N ILE A 144 5.97 -1.58 -22.98
CA ILE A 144 4.66 -2.19 -23.22
C ILE A 144 4.14 -1.95 -24.64
N THR A 145 4.74 -1.04 -25.40
CA THR A 145 4.30 -0.73 -26.77
C THR A 145 4.68 -1.84 -27.75
N ASP A 146 5.70 -2.63 -27.44
CA ASP A 146 6.25 -3.62 -28.37
C ASP A 146 5.67 -5.01 -28.13
N LEU A 147 4.64 -5.10 -27.27
CA LEU A 147 4.02 -6.35 -26.85
C LEU A 147 2.86 -6.74 -27.75
N ASP A 148 2.71 -8.05 -27.94
CA ASP A 148 1.49 -8.62 -28.51
C ASP A 148 0.29 -8.47 -27.55
N GLN A 149 -0.90 -8.79 -28.05
CA GLN A 149 -2.14 -8.65 -27.28
C GLN A 149 -2.16 -9.49 -25.99
N TYR A 150 -1.60 -10.70 -26.03
CA TYR A 150 -1.59 -11.62 -24.90
C TYR A 150 -0.66 -11.11 -23.80
N GLU A 151 0.55 -10.73 -24.18
CA GLU A 151 1.55 -10.17 -23.27
C GLU A 151 1.10 -8.83 -22.67
N TYR A 152 0.50 -7.96 -23.48
CA TYR A 152 -0.09 -6.71 -23.01
C TYR A 152 -1.13 -6.96 -21.93
N ASN A 153 -2.09 -7.86 -22.18
CA ASN A 153 -3.14 -8.20 -21.22
C ASN A 153 -2.58 -8.84 -19.94
N ARG A 154 -1.54 -9.68 -20.07
CA ARG A 154 -0.83 -10.27 -18.92
C ARG A 154 -0.18 -9.18 -18.06
N ILE A 155 0.55 -8.25 -18.67
CA ILE A 155 1.22 -7.16 -17.95
C ILE A 155 0.22 -6.19 -17.33
N LYS A 156 -0.87 -5.87 -18.03
CA LYS A 156 -1.97 -5.06 -17.50
C LYS A 156 -2.49 -5.66 -16.20
N ARG A 157 -2.85 -6.95 -16.20
CA ARG A 157 -3.34 -7.67 -15.00
C ARG A 157 -2.30 -7.70 -13.88
N GLN A 158 -1.04 -7.99 -14.21
CA GLN A 158 0.04 -8.02 -13.23
C GLN A 158 0.26 -6.67 -12.57
N THR A 159 0.26 -5.59 -13.36
CA THR A 159 0.41 -4.21 -12.86
C THR A 159 -0.71 -3.87 -11.88
N TYR A 160 -1.97 -4.11 -12.25
CA TYR A 160 -3.11 -3.86 -11.37
C TYR A 160 -3.08 -4.73 -10.09
N LYS A 161 -2.67 -5.99 -10.19
CA LYS A 161 -2.46 -6.85 -9.02
C LYS A 161 -1.38 -6.29 -8.08
N GLN A 162 -0.30 -5.77 -8.63
CA GLN A 162 0.78 -5.16 -7.85
C GLN A 162 0.34 -3.87 -7.16
N ILE A 163 -0.41 -2.99 -7.84
CA ILE A 163 -1.01 -1.79 -7.24
C ILE A 163 -1.90 -2.17 -6.06
N LYS A 164 -2.80 -3.14 -6.27
CA LYS A 164 -3.71 -3.59 -5.22
C LYS A 164 -2.93 -4.17 -4.04
N ARG A 165 -1.91 -4.98 -4.30
CA ARG A 165 -1.03 -5.54 -3.24
C ARG A 165 -0.31 -4.44 -2.49
N TYR A 166 0.30 -3.48 -3.20
CA TYR A 166 1.05 -2.37 -2.61
C TYR A 166 0.18 -1.56 -1.64
N HIS A 167 -1.00 -1.13 -2.08
CA HIS A 167 -1.86 -0.32 -1.22
C HIS A 167 -2.58 -1.14 -0.13
N ARG A 168 -2.95 -2.40 -0.41
CA ARG A 168 -3.58 -3.27 0.59
C ARG A 168 -2.61 -3.72 1.68
N GLN A 169 -1.34 -3.97 1.35
CA GLN A 169 -0.34 -4.35 2.34
C GLN A 169 -0.23 -3.28 3.43
N LYS A 170 -0.12 -2.00 3.05
CA LYS A 170 -0.15 -0.85 3.99
C LYS A 170 -1.28 -0.98 5.01
N TYR A 171 -2.50 -1.17 4.51
CA TYR A 171 -3.68 -1.14 5.36
C TYR A 171 -3.91 -2.42 6.17
N VAL A 172 -3.71 -3.60 5.60
CA VAL A 172 -3.89 -4.87 6.35
C VAL A 172 -2.87 -4.94 7.49
N LEU A 173 -1.64 -4.49 7.25
CA LEU A 173 -0.62 -4.39 8.30
C LEU A 173 -1.08 -3.43 9.39
N TRP A 174 -1.48 -2.20 9.03
CA TRP A 174 -1.93 -1.21 10.00
C TRP A 174 -3.20 -1.61 10.76
N ALA A 175 -4.22 -2.14 10.09
CA ALA A 175 -5.48 -2.52 10.72
C ALA A 175 -5.32 -3.68 11.70
N ASN A 176 -4.57 -4.72 11.31
CA ASN A 176 -4.26 -5.83 12.21
C ASN A 176 -3.41 -5.35 13.40
N TYR A 177 -2.51 -4.41 13.15
CA TYR A 177 -1.63 -3.87 14.16
C TYR A 177 -2.36 -2.95 15.16
N PHE A 178 -3.25 -2.07 14.70
CA PHE A 178 -4.03 -1.22 15.60
C PHE A 178 -5.03 -2.02 16.41
N GLN A 179 -5.70 -3.02 15.82
CA GLN A 179 -6.54 -3.94 16.60
C GLN A 179 -5.75 -4.63 17.71
N PHE A 180 -4.52 -5.04 17.41
CA PHE A 180 -3.63 -5.63 18.40
C PHE A 180 -3.23 -4.63 19.50
N LEU A 181 -2.89 -3.39 19.13
CA LEU A 181 -2.57 -2.34 20.10
C LEU A 181 -3.78 -2.00 20.98
N GLU A 182 -4.97 -1.85 20.41
CA GLU A 182 -6.21 -1.60 21.15
C GLU A 182 -6.47 -2.71 22.18
N ASP A 183 -6.37 -3.98 21.76
CA ASP A 183 -6.56 -5.14 22.64
C ASP A 183 -5.58 -5.11 23.84
N VAL A 184 -4.30 -4.79 23.58
CA VAL A 184 -3.26 -4.75 24.61
C VAL A 184 -3.42 -3.52 25.50
N ALA A 185 -3.71 -2.35 24.91
CA ALA A 185 -3.91 -1.09 25.60
C ALA A 185 -5.08 -1.18 26.58
N PHE A 186 -6.22 -1.72 26.13
CA PHE A 186 -7.40 -1.95 26.96
C PHE A 186 -7.05 -2.82 28.17
N LYS A 187 -6.30 -3.90 27.95
CA LYS A 187 -5.90 -4.84 28.99
C LYS A 187 -4.88 -4.29 29.99
N ALA A 188 -3.97 -3.42 29.53
CA ALA A 188 -2.95 -2.79 30.37
C ALA A 188 -3.41 -1.45 31.00
N GLY A 189 -4.63 -1.00 30.71
CA GLY A 189 -5.16 0.27 31.20
C GLY A 189 -4.41 1.48 30.66
N ILE A 190 -3.96 1.42 29.40
CA ILE A 190 -3.38 2.57 28.69
C ILE A 190 -4.51 3.54 28.36
N ASP A 191 -4.25 4.84 28.49
CA ASP A 191 -5.24 5.87 28.18
C ASP A 191 -5.46 6.00 26.66
N ASP A 192 -6.71 6.29 26.28
CA ASP A 192 -7.12 6.44 24.88
C ASP A 192 -6.36 7.57 24.15
N GLU A 193 -5.87 8.58 24.87
CA GLU A 193 -5.14 9.71 24.27
C GLU A 193 -3.75 9.28 23.80
N THR A 194 -3.02 8.55 24.64
CA THR A 194 -1.73 7.94 24.31
C THR A 194 -1.87 6.94 23.17
N LEU A 195 -2.90 6.08 23.19
CA LEU A 195 -3.16 5.14 22.10
C LEU A 195 -3.39 5.87 20.77
N ARG A 196 -4.28 6.87 20.74
CA ARG A 196 -4.54 7.66 19.52
C ARG A 196 -3.32 8.40 19.02
N ARG A 197 -2.48 8.93 19.92
CA ARG A 197 -1.22 9.59 19.56
C ARG A 197 -0.27 8.64 18.85
N ILE A 198 -0.10 7.43 19.38
CA ILE A 198 0.70 6.37 18.77
C ILE A 198 0.12 6.01 17.40
N GLU A 199 -1.19 5.75 17.31
CA GLU A 199 -1.85 5.43 16.05
C GLU A 199 -1.63 6.50 14.99
N ASP A 200 -1.78 7.77 15.35
CA ASP A 200 -1.56 8.91 14.44
C ASP A 200 -0.12 9.01 13.96
N LYS A 201 0.87 8.75 14.83
CA LYS A 201 2.28 8.69 14.42
C LYS A 201 2.52 7.56 13.43
N LEU A 202 2.02 6.36 13.74
CA LEU A 202 2.18 5.18 12.87
C LEU A 202 1.45 5.31 11.53
N LEU A 203 0.29 5.99 11.52
CA LEU A 203 -0.45 6.31 10.31
C LEU A 203 0.26 7.32 9.39
N LYS A 204 1.18 8.12 9.92
CA LYS A 204 1.98 9.07 9.12
C LYS A 204 3.19 8.40 8.47
N MET A 205 3.66 7.28 9.01
CA MET A 205 4.77 6.52 8.42
C MET A 205 4.42 6.00 7.02
N ASP A 206 5.43 5.85 6.16
CA ASP A 206 5.26 5.07 4.94
C ASP A 206 5.23 3.56 5.27
N VAL A 207 4.81 2.71 4.31
CA VAL A 207 4.72 1.25 4.56
C VAL A 207 6.07 0.66 4.94
N ASP A 208 7.15 1.18 4.37
CA ASP A 208 8.48 0.64 4.56
C ASP A 208 9.07 1.11 5.89
N ASP A 209 8.80 2.35 6.32
CA ASP A 209 9.09 2.86 7.66
C ASP A 209 8.35 2.07 8.71
N PHE A 210 7.05 1.88 8.52
CA PHE A 210 6.25 1.06 9.42
C PHE A 210 6.76 -0.39 9.47
N MET A 211 7.07 -1.01 8.33
CA MET A 211 7.63 -2.37 8.29
C MET A 211 9.00 -2.45 8.95
N ARG A 212 9.86 -1.44 8.79
CA ARG A 212 11.16 -1.38 9.49
C ARG A 212 10.92 -1.27 10.98
N PHE A 213 10.19 -0.25 11.40
CA PHE A 213 9.81 -0.05 12.79
C PHE A 213 9.23 -1.33 13.42
N PHE A 214 8.37 -2.06 12.71
CA PHE A 214 7.85 -3.35 13.13
C PHE A 214 8.91 -4.47 13.18
N ASP A 215 9.80 -4.57 12.19
CA ASP A 215 10.78 -5.65 12.06
C ASP A 215 12.08 -5.44 12.88
N THR A 216 12.50 -4.19 13.09
CA THR A 216 13.78 -3.85 13.74
C THR A 216 13.66 -3.52 15.22
N GLU A 217 12.50 -3.02 15.68
CA GLU A 217 12.39 -2.58 17.07
C GLU A 217 11.90 -3.71 17.98
N LYS A 218 12.80 -4.19 18.86
CA LYS A 218 12.53 -5.25 19.85
C LYS A 218 11.30 -4.96 20.71
N ALA A 219 10.93 -3.70 20.91
CA ALA A 219 9.72 -3.31 21.64
C ALA A 219 8.46 -3.93 21.02
N PHE A 220 8.35 -3.98 19.69
CA PHE A 220 7.18 -4.51 18.97
C PHE A 220 7.04 -6.01 19.09
N SER A 221 8.10 -6.73 18.77
CA SER A 221 8.16 -8.17 18.94
C SER A 221 7.92 -8.54 20.41
N SER A 222 8.42 -7.74 21.36
CA SER A 222 8.18 -7.98 22.78
C SER A 222 6.71 -7.81 23.17
N VAL A 223 5.98 -6.80 22.66
CA VAL A 223 4.54 -6.66 22.93
C VAL A 223 3.76 -7.85 22.31
N ILE A 224 4.12 -8.28 21.10
CA ILE A 224 3.48 -9.42 20.40
C ILE A 224 3.76 -10.75 21.10
N ASP A 225 5.01 -11.02 21.43
CA ASP A 225 5.43 -12.21 22.17
C ASP A 225 4.73 -12.26 23.53
N TYR A 226 4.64 -11.11 24.20
CA TYR A 226 3.96 -10.96 25.47
C TYR A 226 2.45 -11.21 25.36
N TYR A 227 1.77 -10.68 24.35
CA TYR A 227 0.37 -10.96 24.07
C TYR A 227 0.11 -12.43 23.72
N ASN A 228 0.97 -13.06 22.91
CA ASN A 228 0.83 -14.46 22.51
C ASN A 228 1.03 -15.42 23.69
N ILE A 229 2.03 -15.16 24.55
CA ILE A 229 2.26 -15.92 25.79
C ILE A 229 1.04 -15.82 26.72
N GLN A 230 0.41 -14.66 26.80
CA GLN A 230 -0.72 -14.44 27.70
C GLN A 230 -2.06 -14.91 27.13
N LYS A 231 -2.29 -14.89 25.81
CA LYS A 231 -3.48 -15.52 25.20
C LYS A 231 -3.53 -17.03 25.46
N LEU A 232 -2.38 -17.64 25.75
CA LEU A 232 -2.21 -19.04 26.15
C LEU A 232 -2.35 -19.26 27.67
N ARG A 233 -2.31 -18.21 28.50
CA ARG A 233 -2.47 -18.28 29.96
C ARG A 233 -3.86 -17.76 30.36
N SER A 234 -4.58 -18.51 31.18
CA SER A 234 -5.95 -18.20 31.59
C SER A 234 -6.07 -17.12 32.69
N ASP A 235 -4.95 -16.66 33.24
CA ASP A 235 -4.90 -16.12 34.61
C ASP A 235 -4.76 -14.59 34.67
N GLY A 236 -4.92 -13.87 33.55
CA GLY A 236 -4.84 -12.41 33.49
C GLY A 236 -3.40 -11.85 33.61
N TYR A 237 -3.28 -10.54 33.80
CA TYR A 237 -1.98 -9.84 33.90
C TYR A 237 -1.59 -9.61 35.36
N SER A 238 -0.31 -9.83 35.71
CA SER A 238 0.22 -9.34 36.99
C SER A 238 0.60 -7.84 36.92
N ASP A 239 0.68 -7.16 38.07
CA ASP A 239 0.97 -5.71 38.10
C ASP A 239 2.34 -5.36 37.50
N SER A 240 3.38 -6.14 37.80
CA SER A 240 4.73 -5.99 37.21
C SER A 240 4.76 -6.13 35.69
N GLU A 241 3.78 -6.85 35.17
CA GLU A 241 3.61 -7.21 33.78
C GLU A 241 2.86 -6.10 33.02
N ILE A 242 1.87 -5.48 33.66
CA ILE A 242 1.21 -4.26 33.18
C ILE A 242 2.21 -3.11 33.07
N ASP A 243 3.08 -2.94 34.07
CA ASP A 243 4.09 -1.87 34.05
C ASP A 243 5.08 -2.02 32.89
N LYS A 244 5.45 -3.26 32.54
CA LYS A 244 6.29 -3.53 31.35
C LYS A 244 5.59 -3.15 30.07
N VAL A 245 4.30 -3.45 29.93
CA VAL A 245 3.51 -3.05 28.76
C VAL A 245 3.42 -1.53 28.64
N LYS A 246 3.21 -0.82 29.76
CA LYS A 246 3.20 0.65 29.79
C LYS A 246 4.52 1.25 29.31
N LEU A 247 5.65 0.72 29.79
CA LEU A 247 6.99 1.13 29.33
C LEU A 247 7.20 0.84 27.84
N MET A 248 6.67 -0.28 27.32
CA MET A 248 6.73 -0.56 25.89
C MET A 248 5.90 0.43 25.08
N PHE A 249 4.70 0.81 25.51
CA PHE A 249 3.90 1.84 24.83
C PHE A 249 4.58 3.21 24.82
N GLN A 250 5.26 3.59 25.90
CA GLN A 250 6.08 4.81 25.93
C GLN A 250 7.24 4.73 24.93
N ALA A 251 7.97 3.62 24.91
CA ALA A 251 9.05 3.41 23.94
C ALA A 251 8.54 3.44 22.49
N ILE A 252 7.36 2.87 22.22
CA ILE A 252 6.71 2.93 20.90
C ILE A 252 6.44 4.39 20.49
N ASP A 253 5.90 5.20 21.42
CA ASP A 253 5.56 6.59 21.17
C ASP A 253 6.81 7.45 20.88
N GLU A 254 7.88 7.25 21.65
CA GLU A 254 9.17 7.93 21.47
C GLU A 254 9.86 7.50 20.17
N LEU A 255 9.96 6.19 19.90
CA LEU A 255 10.59 5.67 18.70
C LEU A 255 9.84 6.05 17.44
N ALA A 256 8.51 6.18 17.51
CA ALA A 256 7.72 6.58 16.36
C ALA A 256 8.09 7.99 15.85
N ASP A 257 8.60 8.87 16.71
CA ASP A 257 9.08 10.19 16.30
C ASP A 257 10.38 10.14 15.48
N GLU A 258 11.20 9.10 15.61
CA GLU A 258 12.44 8.95 14.85
C GLU A 258 12.21 8.59 13.36
N TYR A 259 10.99 8.17 13.02
CA TYR A 259 10.61 7.71 11.68
C TYR A 259 9.69 8.72 10.95
N LEU A 260 9.38 9.86 11.56
CA LEU A 260 8.54 10.94 11.01
C LEU A 260 9.36 12.14 10.52
#